data_AF-A0A8T4GMW5-F1
#
_entry.id   AF-A0A8T4GMW5-F1
#
_cell.length_a   1.000
_cell.length_b   1.000
_cell.length_c   1.000
_cell.angle_alpha   90.00
_cell.angle_beta   90.00
_cell.angle_gamma   90.00
#
_symmetry.space_group_name_H-M   'P 1'
#
loop_
_entity.id
_entity.type
_entity.pdbx_description
1 polymer ?
#
loop_
_entity_poly.entity_id
_entity_poly.type
_entity_poly.pdbx_seq_one_letter_code
_entity_poly.pdbx_strand_id
1 'polypeptide(L)' 'MRTSTLVLAVGAVVFALPIPGTFVLGALVLAFGALARYYDF' A
#
# COMPACT_ATOMS: atom_id res chain seq x y z
N MET A 1 -0.40 -11.51 -10.92
CA MET A 1 -0.80 -11.06 -9.57
C MET A 1 -1.90 -10.02 -9.74
N ARG A 2 -2.91 -10.00 -8.89
CA ARG A 2 -3.96 -8.97 -8.94
C ARG A 2 -3.31 -7.60 -8.66
N THR A 3 -3.72 -6.54 -9.35
CA THR A 3 -3.11 -5.20 -9.19
C THR A 3 -3.16 -4.74 -7.72
N SER A 4 -4.26 -5.02 -7.03
CA SER A 4 -4.42 -4.76 -5.59
C SER A 4 -3.37 -5.46 -4.73
N THR A 5 -2.94 -6.68 -5.07
CA THR A 5 -1.84 -7.37 -4.39
C THR A 5 -0.51 -6.63 -4.55
N LEU A 6 -0.24 -6.13 -5.75
CA LEU A 6 0.98 -5.37 -6.05
C LEU A 6 1.01 -4.04 -5.28
N VAL A 7 -0.11 -3.31 -5.27
CA VAL A 7 -0.25 -2.05 -4.53
C VAL A 7 -0.06 -2.28 -3.04
N LEU A 8 -0.66 -3.32 -2.48
CA LEU A 8 -0.49 -3.68 -1.06
C LEU A 8 0.96 -4.03 -0.72
N ALA A 9 1.64 -4.80 -1.58
CA ALA A 9 3.05 -5.15 -1.40
C ALA A 9 3.95 -3.91 -1.42
N VAL A 10 3.75 -3.01 -2.38
CA VAL A 10 4.50 -1.74 -2.47
C VAL A 10 4.23 -0.86 -1.25
N GLY A 11 2.97 -0.72 -0.84
CA GLY A 11 2.59 0.04 0.35
C GLY A 11 3.26 -0.49 1.61
N ALA A 12 3.29 -1.81 1.80
CA ALA A 12 3.94 -2.45 2.93
C ALA A 12 5.45 -2.19 2.96
N VAL A 13 6.12 -2.28 1.81
CA VAL A 13 7.56 -1.98 1.69
C VAL A 13 7.82 -0.52 2.06
N VAL A 14 7.10 0.43 1.45
CA VAL A 14 7.30 1.87 1.69
C VAL A 14 7.02 2.26 3.14
N PHE A 15 6.00 1.65 3.74
CA PHE A 15 5.64 1.86 5.14
C PHE A 15 6.72 1.39 6.12
N ALA A 16 7.37 0.27 5.81
CA ALA A 16 8.42 -0.31 6.65
C ALA A 16 9.80 0.34 6.48
N LEU A 17 9.96 1.25 5.51
CA LEU A 17 11.23 1.95 5.33
C LEU A 17 11.57 2.83 6.55
N PRO A 18 12.80 2.78 7.07
CA PRO A 18 13.24 3.64 8.16
C PRO A 18 13.60 5.05 7.67
N ILE A 19 12.73 5.64 6.85
CA ILE A 19 12.89 7.00 6.30
C ILE A 19 11.78 7.87 6.91
N PRO A 20 12.13 8.98 7.59
CA PRO A 20 11.14 9.87 8.17
C PRO A 20 10.10 10.32 7.13
N GLY A 21 8.81 10.15 7.45
CA GLY A 21 7.69 10.55 6.59
C GLY A 21 7.23 9.53 5.55
N THR A 22 8.02 8.50 5.19
CA THR A 22 7.58 7.49 4.20
C THR A 22 6.49 6.57 4.74
N PHE A 23 6.41 6.42 6.06
CA PHE A 23 5.33 5.72 6.74
C PHE A 23 3.94 6.26 6.34
N VAL A 24 3.77 7.57 6.23
CA VAL A 24 2.48 8.18 5.85
C VAL A 24 2.13 7.84 4.40
N LEU A 25 3.11 7.93 3.50
CA LEU A 25 2.93 7.52 2.10
C LEU A 25 2.57 6.03 2.01
N GLY A 26 3.31 5.17 2.71
CA GLY A 26 3.04 3.74 2.76
C GLY A 26 1.65 3.42 3.31
N ALA A 27 1.20 4.14 4.34
CA ALA A 27 -0.13 3.99 4.91
C ALA A 27 -1.23 4.37 3.90
N LEU A 28 -1.06 5.46 3.15
CA LEU A 28 -1.99 5.86 2.10
C LEU A 28 -2.05 4.82 0.98
N VAL A 29 -0.89 4.34 0.52
CA VAL A 29 -0.81 3.29 -0.52
C VAL A 29 -1.48 2.00 -0.04
N LEU A 30 -1.25 1.59 1.21
CA LEU A 30 -1.93 0.45 1.82
C LEU A 30 -3.45 0.65 1.88
N ALA A 31 -3.92 1.83 2.28
CA ALA A 31 -5.35 2.14 2.33
C ALA A 31 -6.00 2.05 0.95
N PHE A 32 -5.39 2.63 -0.09
CA PHE A 32 -5.88 2.53 -1.46
C PHE A 32 -5.82 1.09 -2.01
N GLY A 33 -4.76 0.34 -1.72
CA GLY A 33 -4.66 -1.07 -2.10
C GLY A 33 -5.71 -1.94 -1.42
N ALA A 34 -6.01 -1.68 -0.15
CA ALA A 34 -7.07 -2.35 0.60
C ALA A 34 -8.45 -2.00 0.04
N LEU A 35 -8.68 -0.73 -0.29
CA LEU A 35 -9.92 -0.26 -0.91
C LEU A 35 -10.15 -0.91 -2.28
N ALA A 36 -9.11 -0.93 -3.12
CA ALA A 36 -9.15 -1.58 -4.43
C ALA A 36 -9.44 -3.08 -4.31
N ARG A 37 -8.85 -3.75 -3.31
CA ARG A 37 -9.14 -5.16 -3.03
C ARG A 37 -10.58 -5.37 -2.54
N TYR A 38 -11.08 -4.47 -1.70
CA TYR A 38 -12.42 -4.57 -1.14
C TYR A 38 -13.51 -4.42 -2.21
N TYR A 39 -13.34 -3.48 -3.14
CA TYR A 39 -14.28 -3.26 -4.24
C TYR A 39 -14.01 -4.12 -5.48
N ASP A 40 -13.03 -5.01 -5.38
CA ASP A 40 -12.63 -5.95 -6.42
C ASP A 40 -12.32 -5.32 -7.79
N PHE A 41 -11.93 -4.05 -7.81
CA PHE A 41 -11.27 -3.42 -8.96
C PHE A 41 -9.88 -4.04 -9.23
#